data_AF-A0A5C7P1F6-F1
#
_entry.id   AF-A0A5C7P1F6-F1
#
_cell.length_a   1.000
_cell.length_b   1.000
_cell.length_c   1.000
_cell.angle_alpha   90.00
_cell.angle_beta   90.00
_cell.angle_gamma   90.00
#
_symmetry.space_group_name_H-M   'P 1'
#
loop_
_entity.id
_entity.type
_entity.pdbx_description
1 polymer ?
#
loop_
_entity_poly.entity_id
_entity_poly.type
_entity_poly.pdbx_seq_one_letter_code
_entity_poly.pdbx_strand_id
1 'polypeptide(L)'
;MAGEVWALADHACRHCFGRVLARTGEDGVQVFRCSNCGAEGREKVKTVCCCGMTLRSGKSAGLRCVINNNKTAALPSEVVAVSGV
;
A
#
# COMPACT_ATOMS: atom_id res chain seq x y z
N MET A 1 -27.85 2.12 -4.50
CA MET A 1 -26.77 2.33 -3.51
C MET A 1 -25.59 2.95 -4.24
N ALA A 2 -25.27 4.21 -3.96
CA ALA A 2 -24.01 4.78 -4.45
C ALA A 2 -22.89 4.18 -3.58
N GLY A 3 -22.18 3.18 -4.12
CA GLY A 3 -21.05 2.58 -3.41
C GLY A 3 -19.90 3.58 -3.28
N GLU A 4 -19.15 3.51 -2.19
CA GLU A 4 -17.90 4.27 -2.06
C GLU A 4 -16.93 3.86 -3.17
N VAL A 5 -16.42 4.83 -3.93
CA VAL A 5 -15.47 4.56 -5.02
C VAL A 5 -14.05 4.48 -4.43
N TRP A 6 -13.47 3.29 -4.53
CA TRP A 6 -12.09 3.02 -4.14
C TRP A 6 -11.20 2.91 -5.39
N ALA A 7 -10.10 3.64 -5.41
CA ALA A 7 -9.08 3.56 -6.46
C ALA A 7 -7.93 2.65 -6.00
N LEU A 8 -7.30 1.94 -6.94
CA LEU A 8 -6.05 1.23 -6.66
C LEU A 8 -4.93 2.25 -6.44
N ALA A 9 -4.18 2.08 -5.36
CA ALA A 9 -2.92 2.76 -5.14
C ALA A 9 -1.75 1.86 -5.60
N ASP A 10 -0.66 2.48 -6.02
CA ASP A 10 0.57 1.79 -6.45
C ASP A 10 1.44 1.40 -5.25
N HIS A 11 0.80 0.77 -4.27
CA HIS A 11 1.39 0.40 -3.01
C HIS A 11 0.97 -1.02 -2.60
N ALA A 12 1.93 -1.71 -1.97
CA ALA A 12 1.74 -3.03 -1.37
C ALA A 12 1.60 -2.88 0.15
N CYS A 13 0.68 -3.61 0.76
CA CYS A 13 0.42 -3.60 2.19
C CYS A 13 1.62 -4.16 2.97
N ARG A 14 2.01 -3.48 4.06
CA ARG A 14 3.13 -3.93 4.91
C ARG A 14 2.84 -5.19 5.74
N HIS A 15 1.58 -5.60 5.82
CA HIS A 15 1.15 -6.74 6.63
C HIS A 15 1.00 -8.03 5.82
N CYS A 16 0.52 -7.94 4.57
CA CYS A 16 0.25 -9.11 3.73
C CYS A 16 0.71 -8.98 2.28
N PHE A 17 1.40 -7.89 1.93
CA PHE A 17 1.88 -7.59 0.56
C PHE A 17 0.79 -7.48 -0.53
N GLY A 18 -0.49 -7.51 -0.14
CA GLY A 18 -1.62 -7.28 -1.05
C GLY A 18 -1.74 -5.82 -1.51
N ARG A 19 -2.66 -5.55 -2.44
CA ARG A 19 -2.88 -4.19 -2.99
C ARG A 19 -3.47 -3.25 -1.94
N VAL A 20 -3.11 -1.98 -2.05
CA VAL A 20 -3.70 -0.88 -1.26
C VAL A 20 -4.71 -0.15 -2.14
N LEU A 21 -5.88 0.13 -1.57
CA LEU A 21 -6.92 0.98 -2.10
C LEU A 21 -6.83 2.36 -1.45
N ALA A 22 -7.23 3.39 -2.18
CA ALA A 22 -7.33 4.75 -1.71
C ALA A 22 -8.71 5.32 -2.04
N ARG A 23 -9.23 6.17 -1.15
CA ARG A 23 -10.36 7.04 -1.44
C ARG A 23 -10.20 8.36 -0.70
N THR A 24 -10.94 9.37 -1.11
CA THR A 24 -11.14 10.58 -0.33
C THR A 24 -12.28 10.34 0.68
N GLY A 25 -12.01 10.57 1.96
CA GLY A 25 -13.01 10.53 3.03
C GLY A 25 -13.96 11.72 2.96
N GLU A 26 -15.06 11.67 3.71
CA GLU A 26 -16.06 12.74 3.76
C GLU A 26 -15.49 14.05 4.34
N ASP A 27 -14.48 13.94 5.20
CA ASP A 27 -13.69 15.03 5.77
C ASP A 27 -12.62 15.57 4.80
N GLY A 28 -12.58 15.08 3.56
CA GLY A 28 -11.55 15.43 2.57
C GLY A 28 -10.21 14.75 2.81
N VAL A 29 -10.07 13.92 3.85
CA VAL A 29 -8.81 13.24 4.20
C VAL A 29 -8.70 11.94 3.40
N GLN A 30 -7.52 11.67 2.84
CA GLN A 30 -7.28 10.40 2.17
C GLN A 30 -7.36 9.22 3.14
N VAL A 31 -8.16 8.22 2.79
CA VAL A 31 -8.27 6.95 3.51
C VAL A 31 -7.67 5.85 2.64
N PHE A 32 -6.84 5.01 3.25
CA PHE A 32 -6.19 3.88 2.60
C PHE A 32 -6.62 2.59 3.28
N ARG A 33 -6.86 1.54 2.48
CA ARG A 33 -7.23 0.21 2.98
C ARG A 33 -6.55 -0.87 2.16
N CYS A 34 -6.03 -1.91 2.80
CA CYS A 34 -5.59 -3.09 2.07
C CYS A 34 -6.79 -3.86 1.52
N SER A 35 -6.77 -4.19 0.22
CA SER A 35 -7.84 -4.95 -0.43
C SER A 35 -7.95 -6.41 0.03
N ASN A 36 -6.95 -6.91 0.75
CA ASN A 36 -6.86 -8.31 1.17
C ASN A 36 -7.02 -8.48 2.68
N CYS A 37 -6.11 -7.90 3.48
CA CYS A 37 -6.16 -8.06 4.95
C CYS A 37 -7.02 -7.01 5.67
N GLY A 38 -7.52 -6.00 4.96
CA GLY A 38 -8.36 -4.95 5.54
C GLY A 38 -7.62 -3.92 6.41
N ALA A 39 -6.29 -3.97 6.55
CA ALA A 39 -5.55 -2.95 7.30
C ALA A 39 -5.81 -1.53 6.75
N GLU A 40 -6.09 -0.59 7.65
CA GLU A 40 -6.49 0.78 7.29
C GLU A 40 -5.52 1.84 7.82
N GLY A 41 -5.53 3.00 7.18
CA GLY A 41 -4.78 4.17 7.59
C GLY A 41 -5.30 5.43 6.90
N ARG A 42 -4.94 6.58 7.45
CA ARG A 42 -5.42 7.90 6.99
C ARG A 42 -4.26 8.82 6.66
N GLU A 43 -4.55 9.89 5.91
CA GLU A 43 -3.65 10.96 5.46
C GLU A 43 -2.55 10.52 4.50
N LYS A 44 -1.73 9.53 4.86
CA LYS A 44 -0.57 9.06 4.10
C LYS A 44 -0.63 7.56 3.91
N VAL A 45 -0.44 7.12 2.66
CA VAL A 45 -0.42 5.69 2.29
C VAL A 45 0.65 4.89 3.04
N LYS A 46 1.74 5.54 3.46
CA LYS A 46 2.83 4.94 4.27
C LYS A 46 2.34 4.35 5.60
N THR A 47 1.19 4.76 6.10
CA THR A 47 0.59 4.17 7.30
C THR A 47 0.16 2.71 7.09
N VAL A 48 -0.13 2.31 5.85
CA VAL A 48 -0.59 0.96 5.49
C VAL A 48 0.43 0.19 4.63
N CYS A 49 1.25 0.88 3.84
CA CYS A 49 2.12 0.26 2.85
C CYS A 49 3.56 -0.01 3.31
N CYS A 50 4.26 -0.88 2.56
CA CYS A 50 5.67 -1.23 2.83
C CYS A 50 6.60 -0.01 2.87
N CYS A 51 6.28 1.07 2.16
CA CYS A 51 7.09 2.30 2.15
C CYS A 51 7.22 2.96 3.53
N GLY A 52 6.30 2.68 4.47
CA GLY A 52 6.34 3.19 5.84
C GLY A 52 6.85 2.18 6.87
N MET A 53 7.39 1.04 6.44
CA MET A 53 7.99 0.08 7.37
C MET A 53 9.22 0.70 8.04
N THR A 54 9.34 0.43 9.33
CA THR A 54 10.46 0.83 10.17
C THR A 54 11.13 -0.40 10.76
N LEU A 55 12.44 -0.27 10.99
CA LEU A 55 13.20 -1.23 11.77
C LEU A 55 12.84 -1.07 13.26
N ARG A 56 13.23 -2.04 14.10
CA ARG A 56 13.03 -1.97 15.56
C ARG A 56 13.61 -0.70 16.20
N SER A 57 14.64 -0.11 15.57
CA SER A 57 15.25 1.17 15.97
C SER A 57 14.40 2.41 15.66
N GLY A 58 13.25 2.25 14.99
CA GLY A 58 12.40 3.34 14.52
C GLY A 58 12.87 3.97 13.19
N LYS A 59 14.06 3.63 12.70
CA LYS A 59 14.55 4.10 11.39
C LYS A 59 13.73 3.47 10.26
N SER A 60 13.60 4.19 9.14
CA SER A 60 12.99 3.63 7.93
C SER A 60 13.71 2.35 7.49
N ALA A 61 12.93 1.33 7.10
CA ALA A 61 13.47 0.09 6.55
C ALA A 61 13.98 0.24 5.10
N GLY A 62 13.93 1.45 4.51
CA GLY A 62 14.43 1.72 3.16
C GLY A 62 13.55 1.18 2.03
N LEU A 63 12.47 0.46 2.31
CA LEU A 63 11.63 -0.15 1.27
C LEU A 63 10.83 0.87 0.45
N ARG A 64 10.62 0.58 -0.83
CA ARG A 64 9.78 1.34 -1.76
C ARG A 64 8.88 0.41 -2.57
N CYS A 65 7.61 0.77 -2.67
CA CYS A 65 6.68 0.12 -3.58
C CYS A 65 6.93 0.64 -5.00
N VAL A 66 7.05 -0.27 -5.95
CA VAL A 66 7.24 0.02 -7.37
C VAL A 66 6.32 -0.87 -8.20
N ILE A 67 5.97 -0.41 -9.40
CA ILE A 67 5.26 -1.24 -10.38
C ILE A 67 6.14 -2.42 -10.79
N ASN A 68 5.56 -3.62 -10.78
CA ASN A 68 6.22 -4.80 -11.29
C ASN A 68 6.12 -4.86 -12.82
N ASN A 69 7.24 -4.58 -13.48
CA ASN A 69 7.35 -4.69 -14.95
C ASN A 69 7.70 -6.11 -15.41
N ASN A 70 8.07 -7.01 -14.50
CA ASN A 70 8.48 -8.39 -14.79
C ASN A 70 7.50 -9.38 -14.15
N LYS A 71 6.20 -9.19 -14.41
CA LYS A 71 5.15 -10.08 -13.91
C LYS A 71 5.26 -11.45 -14.54
N THR A 72 5.15 -12.48 -13.70
CA THR A 72 5.12 -13.88 -14.11
C THR A 72 4.10 -14.63 -13.27
N ALA A 73 3.76 -15.87 -13.64
CA ALA A 73 2.87 -16.70 -12.82
C ALA A 73 3.43 -16.95 -11.40
N ALA A 74 4.77 -17.01 -11.24
CA ALA A 74 5.43 -17.16 -9.96
C ALA A 74 5.52 -15.85 -9.15
N LEU A 75 5.47 -14.69 -9.82
CA LEU A 75 5.45 -13.37 -9.20
C LEU A 75 4.35 -12.50 -9.86
N PRO A 76 3.07 -12.76 -9.54
CA PRO A 76 1.94 -12.13 -10.24
C PRO A 76 1.61 -10.73 -9.73
N SER A 77 2.18 -10.32 -8.59
CA SER A 77 1.88 -9.03 -7.98
C SER A 77 2.20 -7.87 -8.92
N GLU A 78 1.21 -7.01 -9.16
CA GLU A 78 1.32 -5.77 -9.95
C GLU A 78 2.22 -4.71 -9.31
N VAL A 79 2.33 -4.72 -7.98
CA VAL A 79 3.18 -3.83 -7.19
C VAL A 79 4.05 -4.69 -6.28
N VAL A 80 5.34 -4.42 -6.26
CA VAL A 80 6.32 -5.12 -5.42
C VAL A 80 7.05 -4.13 -4.52
N ALA A 81 7.54 -4.61 -3.38
CA ALA A 81 8.41 -3.83 -2.50
C ALA A 81 9.87 -4.18 -2.80
N VAL A 82 10.68 -3.16 -3.07
CA VAL A 82 12.12 -3.29 -3.32
C VAL A 82 12.90 -2.46 -2.30
N SER A 83 14.18 -2.77 -2.11
CA SER A 83 15.07 -1.88 -1.37
C SER A 83 15.20 -0.56 -2.13
N GLY A 84 14.81 0.55 -1.50
CA GLY A 84 15.10 1.89 -1.99
C GLY A 84 16.54 2.22 -1.67
N VAL A 85 17.40 2.06 -2.67
CA VAL A 85 18.74 2.66 -2.68
C VAL A 85 18.62 4.17 -2.72
#